data_AF-A0A9D2H1J0-F1
#
_entry.id   AF-A0A9D2H1J0-F1
#
_cell.length_a   1.000
_cell.length_b   1.000
_cell.length_c   1.000
_cell.angle_alpha   90.00
_cell.angle_beta   90.00
_cell.angle_gamma   90.00
#
_symmetry.space_group_name_H-M   'P 1'
#
loop_
_entity.id
_entity.type
_entity.pdbx_description
1 polymer ?
#
loop_
_entity_poly.entity_id
_entity_poly.type
_entity_poly.pdbx_seq_one_letter_code
_entity_poly.pdbx_strand_id
1 'polypeptide(L)'
;MFWLKIVVAALTVAFSTALGHFLAGKYRARRLFFSEFARFNERYLSELSYERRRLSAFLREMPYEGEFEKSLAEFREKREASFPFSFLTKEERAEAQRYFQQLGRGDARTQSAFFSAQAARLNALREQSAREAKARGELYLKLGLLAGLALVVLIL
;
A
#
# COMPACT_ATOMS: atom_id res chain seq x y z
N MET A 1 -12.18 21.63 -40.41
CA MET A 1 -10.96 20.83 -40.16
C MET A 1 -10.16 21.29 -38.95
N PHE A 2 -9.89 22.59 -38.76
CA PHE A 2 -9.08 23.10 -37.64
C PHE A 2 -9.66 22.81 -36.24
N TRP A 3 -10.97 23.03 -36.04
CA TRP A 3 -11.65 22.71 -34.79
C TRP A 3 -11.56 21.24 -34.38
N LEU A 4 -11.60 20.32 -35.35
CA LEU A 4 -11.46 18.89 -35.10
C LEU A 4 -10.06 18.54 -34.56
N LYS A 5 -9.01 19.16 -35.12
CA LYS A 5 -7.62 18.99 -34.63
C LYS A 5 -7.47 19.47 -33.19
N ILE A 6 -8.08 20.60 -32.83
CA ILE A 6 -8.05 21.14 -31.46
C ILE A 6 -8.74 20.20 -30.47
N VAL A 7 -9.92 19.66 -30.84
CA VAL A 7 -10.64 18.71 -29.99
C VAL A 7 -9.83 17.44 -29.78
N VAL A 8 -9.24 16.89 -30.85
CA VAL A 8 -8.38 15.70 -30.76
C VAL A 8 -7.17 15.98 -29.86
N ALA A 9 -6.50 17.11 -30.03
CA ALA A 9 -5.36 17.51 -29.21
C ALA A 9 -5.71 17.60 -27.72
N ALA A 10 -6.85 18.21 -27.39
CA ALA A 10 -7.33 18.31 -26.01
C ALA A 10 -7.61 16.92 -25.40
N LEU A 11 -8.25 16.03 -26.16
CA LEU A 11 -8.53 14.66 -25.72
C LEU A 11 -7.25 13.84 -25.49
N THR A 12 -6.24 14.01 -26.37
CA THR A 12 -4.94 13.33 -26.22
C THR A 12 -4.24 13.74 -24.93
N VAL A 13 -4.17 15.05 -24.63
CA VAL A 13 -3.54 15.54 -23.38
C VAL A 13 -4.29 15.03 -22.15
N ALA A 14 -5.62 15.08 -22.16
CA ALA A 14 -6.43 14.56 -21.06
C ALA A 14 -6.20 13.06 -20.84
N PHE A 15 -6.17 12.27 -21.92
CA PHE A 15 -5.94 10.84 -21.86
C PHE A 15 -4.53 10.47 -21.35
N SER A 16 -3.48 11.12 -21.86
CA SER A 16 -2.10 10.89 -21.41
C SER A 16 -1.90 11.28 -19.95
N THR A 17 -2.52 12.36 -19.49
CA THR A 17 -2.48 12.78 -18.09
C THR A 17 -3.24 11.81 -17.19
N ALA A 18 -4.41 11.31 -17.63
CA ALA A 18 -5.17 10.30 -16.92
C ALA A 18 -4.40 8.97 -16.78
N LEU A 19 -3.70 8.53 -17.84
CA LEU A 19 -2.81 7.37 -17.79
C LEU A 19 -1.67 7.55 -16.77
N GLY A 20 -1.02 8.72 -16.75
CA GLY A 20 -0.01 9.04 -15.75
C GLY A 20 -0.56 8.95 -14.32
N HIS A 21 -1.77 9.47 -14.09
CA HIS A 21 -2.45 9.37 -12.80
C HIS A 21 -2.76 7.92 -12.41
N PHE A 22 -3.22 7.09 -13.36
CA PHE A 22 -3.53 5.69 -13.11
C PHE A 22 -2.28 4.86 -12.76
N LEU A 23 -1.17 5.08 -13.48
CA LEU A 23 0.11 4.42 -13.19
C LEU A 23 0.64 4.79 -11.80
N ALA A 24 0.40 6.02 -11.34
CA ALA A 24 0.74 6.45 -9.99
C ALA A 24 -0.08 5.73 -8.89
N GLY A 25 -1.22 5.11 -9.23
CA GLY A 25 -2.09 4.40 -8.30
C GLY A 25 -1.38 3.29 -7.52
N LYS A 26 -0.44 2.59 -8.17
CA LYS A 26 0.37 1.53 -7.54
C LYS A 26 1.12 2.01 -6.29
N TYR A 27 1.67 3.23 -6.34
CA TYR A 27 2.43 3.79 -5.23
C TYR A 27 1.52 4.25 -4.09
N ARG A 28 0.29 4.68 -4.41
CA ARG A 28 -0.72 5.00 -3.39
C ARG A 28 -1.18 3.74 -2.65
N ALA A 29 -1.44 2.66 -3.37
CA ALA A 29 -1.77 1.35 -2.79
C ALA A 29 -0.65 0.84 -1.86
N ARG A 30 0.61 0.90 -2.33
CA ARG A 30 1.80 0.54 -1.52
C ARG A 30 1.89 1.36 -0.24
N ARG A 31 1.70 2.68 -0.32
CA ARG A 31 1.70 3.57 0.85
C ARG A 31 0.58 3.21 1.84
N LEU A 32 -0.64 3.01 1.34
CA LEU A 32 -1.78 2.65 2.19
C LEU A 32 -1.53 1.32 2.90
N PHE A 33 -1.04 0.31 2.17
CA PHE A 33 -0.72 -0.99 2.73
C PHE A 33 0.26 -0.91 3.90
N PHE A 34 1.42 -0.26 3.72
CA PHE A 34 2.41 -0.16 4.81
C PHE A 34 1.99 0.78 5.94
N SER A 35 1.15 1.78 5.66
CA SER A 35 0.53 2.62 6.68
C SER A 35 -0.38 1.80 7.60
N GLU A 36 -1.30 1.04 7.02
CA GLU A 36 -2.21 0.18 7.77
C GLU A 36 -1.46 -0.97 8.46
N PHE A 37 -0.40 -1.50 7.85
CA PHE A 37 0.42 -2.54 8.45
C PHE A 37 1.20 -2.03 9.68
N ALA A 38 1.84 -0.86 9.58
CA ALA A 38 2.51 -0.25 10.73
C ALA A 38 1.51 0.06 11.86
N ARG A 39 0.34 0.62 11.52
CA ARG A 39 -0.76 0.88 12.46
C ARG A 39 -1.25 -0.39 13.14
N PHE A 40 -1.40 -1.48 12.40
CA PHE A 40 -1.76 -2.79 12.95
C PHE A 40 -0.72 -3.25 13.99
N ASN A 41 0.58 -3.16 13.66
CA ASN A 41 1.66 -3.57 14.55
C ASN A 41 1.71 -2.73 15.83
N GLU A 42 1.60 -1.40 15.72
CA GLU A 42 1.55 -0.49 16.87
C GLU A 42 0.39 -0.85 17.82
N ARG A 43 -0.79 -1.09 17.27
CA ARG A 43 -1.95 -1.51 18.06
C ARG A 43 -1.77 -2.89 18.67
N TYR A 44 -1.22 -3.83 17.92
CA TYR A 44 -1.00 -5.18 18.42
C TYR A 44 0.02 -5.21 19.57
N LEU A 45 1.06 -4.38 19.51
CA LEU A 45 2.00 -4.20 20.62
C LEU A 45 1.32 -3.59 21.85
N SER A 46 0.44 -2.61 21.67
CA SER A 46 -0.37 -2.05 22.75
C SER A 46 -1.26 -3.12 23.40
N GLU A 47 -1.90 -3.95 22.58
CA GLU A 47 -2.77 -5.05 23.05
C GLU A 47 -1.99 -6.08 23.87
N LEU A 48 -0.82 -6.50 23.38
CA LEU A 48 0.06 -7.43 24.07
C LEU A 48 0.57 -6.88 25.42
N SER A 49 0.72 -5.56 25.53
CA SER A 49 1.21 -4.88 26.72
C SER A 49 0.12 -4.71 27.79
N TYR A 50 -1.12 -4.39 27.39
CA TYR A 50 -2.14 -3.91 28.33
C TYR A 50 -3.36 -4.83 28.49
N GLU A 51 -3.96 -5.32 27.40
CA GLU A 51 -5.32 -5.87 27.46
C GLU A 51 -5.39 -7.41 27.36
N ARG A 52 -4.31 -8.09 26.95
CA ARG A 52 -4.18 -9.57 26.91
C ARG A 52 -5.43 -10.28 26.34
N ARG A 53 -6.19 -9.63 25.44
CA ARG A 53 -7.39 -10.24 24.86
C ARG A 53 -6.98 -11.33 23.87
N ARG A 54 -7.91 -12.25 23.59
CA ARG A 54 -7.68 -13.28 22.56
C ARG A 54 -7.47 -12.59 21.21
N LEU A 55 -6.50 -13.07 20.43
CA LEU A 55 -6.18 -12.55 19.09
C LEU A 55 -7.43 -12.42 18.21
N SER A 56 -8.38 -13.37 18.29
CA SER A 56 -9.63 -13.30 17.52
C SER A 56 -10.51 -12.09 17.85
N ALA A 57 -10.51 -11.63 19.11
CA ALA A 57 -11.25 -10.45 19.52
C ALA A 57 -10.57 -9.18 18.99
N PHE A 58 -9.24 -9.08 19.16
CA PHE A 58 -8.44 -7.98 18.63
C PHE A 58 -8.60 -7.82 17.11
N LEU A 59 -8.58 -8.93 16.37
CA LEU A 59 -8.71 -8.88 14.91
C LEU A 59 -10.04 -8.28 14.46
N ARG A 60 -11.12 -8.32 15.26
CA ARG A 60 -12.47 -7.86 14.88
C ARG A 60 -12.76 -6.39 15.22
N GLU A 61 -11.90 -5.74 16.00
CA GLU A 61 -12.24 -4.45 16.62
C GLU A 61 -12.28 -3.26 15.68
N MET A 62 -11.44 -3.24 14.63
CA MET A 62 -11.46 -2.14 13.66
C MET A 62 -11.24 -2.62 12.23
N PRO A 63 -11.91 -1.97 11.26
CA PRO A 63 -11.60 -2.13 9.86
C PRO A 63 -10.27 -1.46 9.54
N TYR A 64 -9.45 -2.14 8.74
CA TYR A 64 -8.34 -1.53 8.03
C TYR A 64 -8.78 -1.21 6.61
N GLU A 65 -7.93 -0.53 5.86
CA GLU A 65 -8.23 -0.11 4.50
C GLU A 65 -7.36 -0.79 3.44
N GLY A 66 -7.85 -0.73 2.19
CA GLY A 66 -7.12 -1.14 1.01
C GLY A 66 -6.78 -2.63 0.98
N GLU A 67 -5.64 -2.95 0.38
CA GLU A 67 -5.15 -4.31 0.21
C GLU A 67 -4.73 -4.98 1.52
N PHE A 68 -4.37 -4.21 2.55
CA PHE A 68 -4.00 -4.76 3.84
C PHE A 68 -5.20 -5.43 4.52
N GLU A 69 -6.38 -4.79 4.49
CA GLU A 69 -7.62 -5.37 5.02
C GLU A 69 -7.99 -6.67 4.29
N LYS A 70 -7.74 -6.79 2.98
CA LYS A 70 -7.99 -8.04 2.24
C LYS A 70 -7.15 -9.19 2.80
N SER A 71 -5.86 -8.96 3.03
CA SER A 71 -4.98 -9.96 3.64
C SER A 71 -5.35 -10.25 5.09
N LEU A 72 -5.77 -9.24 5.84
CA LEU A 72 -6.20 -9.39 7.23
C LEU A 72 -7.52 -10.17 7.33
N ALA A 73 -8.48 -9.91 6.44
CA ALA A 73 -9.73 -10.63 6.34
C ALA A 73 -9.51 -12.11 6.02
N GLU A 74 -8.62 -12.42 5.06
CA GLU A 74 -8.27 -13.80 4.77
C GLU A 74 -7.62 -14.49 5.99
N PHE A 75 -6.75 -13.78 6.71
CA PHE A 75 -6.16 -14.29 7.94
C PHE A 75 -7.20 -14.54 9.05
N ARG A 76 -8.23 -13.69 9.16
CA ARG A 76 -9.32 -13.87 10.13
C ARG A 76 -10.09 -15.17 9.89
N GLU A 77 -10.30 -15.53 8.63
CA GLU A 77 -11.07 -16.72 8.24
C GLU A 77 -10.25 -18.01 8.24
N LYS A 78 -9.09 -17.99 7.55
CA LYS A 78 -8.30 -19.20 7.25
C LYS A 78 -7.09 -19.38 8.15
N ARG A 79 -6.73 -18.37 8.97
CA ARG A 79 -5.44 -18.28 9.68
C ARG A 79 -4.21 -18.30 8.75
N GLU A 80 -4.44 -17.99 7.48
CA GLU A 80 -3.42 -17.83 6.44
C GLU A 80 -3.69 -16.51 5.73
N ALA A 81 -2.63 -15.76 5.41
CA ALA A 81 -2.73 -14.49 4.70
C ALA A 81 -2.02 -14.61 3.36
N SER A 82 -2.71 -14.31 2.26
CA SER A 82 -2.07 -14.17 0.95
C SER A 82 -1.70 -12.72 0.67
N PHE A 83 -0.62 -12.55 -0.10
CA PHE A 83 -0.12 -11.23 -0.52
C PHE A 83 0.11 -11.17 -2.04
N PRO A 84 -0.92 -11.36 -2.89
CA PRO A 84 -0.81 -11.36 -4.35
C PRO A 84 -0.69 -9.95 -4.94
N PHE A 85 -0.05 -9.01 -4.24
CA PHE A 85 -0.02 -7.61 -4.62
C PHE A 85 1.21 -7.27 -5.46
N SER A 86 1.00 -6.76 -6.67
CA SER A 86 2.05 -6.41 -7.64
C SER A 86 2.96 -5.25 -7.17
N PHE A 87 2.55 -4.52 -6.13
CA PHE A 87 3.33 -3.45 -5.53
C PHE A 87 4.26 -3.90 -4.40
N LEU A 88 4.16 -5.14 -3.94
CA LEU A 88 5.09 -5.73 -2.99
C LEU A 88 6.20 -6.48 -3.72
N THR A 89 7.44 -6.36 -3.25
CA THR A 89 8.57 -7.18 -3.71
C THR A 89 8.42 -8.62 -3.19
N LYS A 90 9.24 -9.54 -3.71
CA LYS A 90 9.21 -10.94 -3.25
C LYS A 90 9.58 -11.05 -1.77
N GLU A 91 10.56 -10.25 -1.35
CA GLU A 91 11.07 -10.18 0.01
C GLU A 91 10.00 -9.64 0.96
N GLU A 92 9.32 -8.55 0.59
CA GLU A 92 8.25 -7.95 1.40
C GLU A 92 7.05 -8.89 1.57
N ARG A 93 6.69 -9.65 0.53
CA ARG A 93 5.64 -10.66 0.63
C ARG A 93 6.02 -11.77 1.59
N ALA A 94 7.25 -12.27 1.48
CA ALA A 94 7.75 -13.31 2.38
C ALA A 94 7.79 -12.83 3.83
N GLU A 95 8.13 -11.56 4.05
CA GLU A 95 8.15 -10.96 5.38
C GLU A 95 6.76 -10.73 5.96
N ALA A 96 5.82 -10.22 5.16
CA ALA A 96 4.43 -10.09 5.57
C ALA A 96 3.85 -11.48 5.92
N GLN A 97 4.15 -12.50 5.12
CA GLN A 97 3.74 -13.87 5.41
C GLN A 97 4.34 -14.39 6.72
N ARG A 98 5.64 -14.21 6.94
CA ARG A 98 6.30 -14.58 8.21
C ARG A 98 5.72 -13.84 9.39
N TYR A 99 5.45 -12.54 9.25
CA TYR A 99 4.83 -11.72 10.29
C TYR A 99 3.48 -12.31 10.71
N PHE A 100 2.59 -12.57 9.75
CA PHE A 100 1.26 -13.10 10.03
C PHE A 100 1.30 -14.52 10.61
N GLN A 101 2.27 -15.34 10.20
CA GLN A 101 2.50 -16.67 10.78
C GLN A 101 2.90 -16.63 12.27
N GLN A 102 3.48 -15.53 12.75
CA GLN A 102 3.85 -15.38 14.17
C GLN A 102 2.71 -14.84 15.04
N LEU A 103 1.63 -14.33 14.44
CA LEU A 103 0.50 -13.81 15.21
C LEU A 103 -0.14 -14.91 16.06
N GLY A 104 -0.17 -14.69 17.38
CA GLY A 104 -0.76 -15.63 18.32
C GLY A 104 0.09 -16.88 18.59
N ARG A 105 1.36 -16.92 18.17
CA ARG A 105 2.29 -18.01 18.50
C ARG A 105 3.16 -17.65 19.72
N GLY A 106 3.20 -18.53 20.70
CA GLY A 106 3.98 -18.35 21.92
C GLY A 106 3.30 -17.45 22.95
N ASP A 107 4.01 -17.12 24.03
CA ASP A 107 3.52 -16.27 25.10
C ASP A 107 3.64 -14.77 24.76
N ALA A 108 2.93 -13.93 25.52
CA ALA A 108 2.85 -12.49 25.26
C ALA A 108 4.23 -11.80 25.27
N ARG A 109 5.19 -12.27 26.08
CA ARG A 109 6.53 -11.67 26.16
C ARG A 109 7.33 -11.97 24.89
N THR A 110 7.32 -13.21 24.44
CA THR A 110 7.98 -13.63 23.19
C THR A 110 7.39 -12.91 21.98
N GLN A 111 6.06 -12.80 21.93
CA GLN A 111 5.39 -12.06 20.86
C GLN A 111 5.74 -10.57 20.91
N SER A 112 5.70 -9.94 22.09
CA SER A 112 6.05 -8.51 22.24
C SER A 112 7.46 -8.22 21.76
N ALA A 113 8.43 -9.09 22.08
CA ALA A 113 9.80 -8.96 21.59
C ALA A 113 9.89 -9.05 20.06
N PHE A 114 9.22 -10.04 19.45
CA PHE A 114 9.19 -10.21 18.00
C PHE A 114 8.58 -9.00 17.28
N PHE A 115 7.37 -8.57 17.68
CA PHE A 115 6.65 -7.47 17.02
C PHE A 115 7.31 -6.10 17.28
N SER A 116 7.98 -5.92 18.43
CA SER A 116 8.76 -4.72 18.71
C SER A 116 9.98 -4.64 17.81
N ALA A 117 10.65 -5.77 17.54
CA ALA A 117 11.76 -5.82 16.59
C ALA A 117 11.31 -5.51 15.15
N GLN A 118 10.07 -5.85 14.78
CA GLN A 118 9.51 -5.51 13.47
C GLN A 118 9.05 -4.05 13.35
N ALA A 119 8.79 -3.36 14.46
CA ALA A 119 8.23 -2.01 14.47
C ALA A 119 9.12 -0.99 13.72
N ALA A 120 10.42 -1.01 13.98
CA ALA A 120 11.37 -0.10 13.32
C ALA A 120 11.36 -0.30 11.79
N ARG A 121 11.28 -1.55 11.36
CA ARG A 121 11.23 -1.91 9.94
C ARG A 121 9.93 -1.49 9.27
N LEU A 122 8.79 -1.78 9.90
CA LEU A 122 7.48 -1.38 9.36
C LEU A 122 7.34 0.14 9.27
N ASN A 123 7.89 0.87 10.24
CA ASN A 123 7.95 2.32 10.18
C ASN A 123 8.85 2.84 9.05
N ALA A 124 10.02 2.22 8.83
CA ALA A 124 10.87 2.55 7.69
C ALA A 124 10.15 2.31 6.34
N LEU A 125 9.43 1.19 6.20
CA LEU A 125 8.64 0.89 5.01
C LEU A 125 7.46 1.86 4.82
N ARG A 126 6.79 2.26 5.90
CA ARG A 126 5.75 3.30 5.90
C ARG A 126 6.31 4.63 5.38
N GLU A 127 7.46 5.06 5.90
CA GLU A 127 8.09 6.31 5.47
C GLU A 127 8.59 6.24 4.03
N GLN A 128 9.26 5.16 3.65
CA GLN A 128 9.78 4.96 2.31
C GLN A 128 8.63 4.99 1.28
N SER A 129 7.57 4.20 1.52
CA SER A 129 6.42 4.16 0.63
C SER A 129 5.68 5.49 0.56
N ALA A 130 5.63 6.27 1.65
CA ALA A 130 5.08 7.63 1.63
C ALA A 130 5.90 8.60 0.77
N ARG A 131 7.24 8.55 0.89
CA ARG A 131 8.16 9.35 0.07
C ARG A 131 8.06 8.97 -1.41
N GLU A 132 8.06 7.67 -1.70
CA GLU A 132 7.90 7.14 -3.05
C GLU A 132 6.56 7.55 -3.67
N ALA A 133 5.44 7.44 -2.94
CA ALA A 133 4.14 7.83 -3.44
C ALA A 133 4.05 9.32 -3.81
N LYS A 134 4.68 10.18 -3.00
CA LYS A 134 4.75 11.63 -3.29
C LYS A 134 5.60 11.90 -4.52
N ALA A 135 6.84 11.41 -4.54
CA ALA A 135 7.80 11.67 -5.61
C ALA A 135 7.35 11.08 -6.96
N ARG A 136 6.90 9.82 -6.95
CA ARG A 136 6.44 9.12 -8.16
C ARG A 136 5.10 9.67 -8.62
N GLY A 137 4.19 10.00 -7.71
CA GLY A 137 2.90 10.60 -8.07
C GLY A 137 3.07 11.90 -8.86
N GLU A 138 3.96 12.78 -8.40
CA GLU A 138 4.27 14.03 -9.11
C GLU A 138 4.98 13.76 -10.45
N LEU A 139 5.95 12.84 -10.46
CA LEU A 139 6.68 12.48 -11.67
C LEU A 139 5.78 11.92 -12.77
N TYR A 140 4.90 10.96 -12.46
CA TYR A 140 4.01 10.35 -13.45
C TYR A 140 2.98 11.33 -13.99
N LEU A 141 2.53 12.28 -13.18
CA LEU A 141 1.63 13.35 -13.63
C LEU A 141 2.35 14.28 -14.62
N LYS A 142 3.58 14.70 -14.30
CA LYS A 142 4.42 15.51 -15.20
C LYS A 142 4.73 14.75 -16.50
N LEU A 143 5.06 13.47 -16.43
CA LEU A 143 5.32 12.63 -17.60
C LEU A 143 4.08 12.47 -18.48
N GLY A 144 2.90 12.25 -17.89
CA GLY A 144 1.64 12.16 -18.63
C GLY A 144 1.30 13.45 -19.37
N LEU A 145 1.50 14.61 -18.72
CA LEU A 145 1.31 15.91 -19.34
C LEU A 145 2.30 16.15 -20.49
N LEU A 146 3.60 15.92 -20.26
CA LEU A 146 4.64 16.11 -21.27
C LEU A 146 4.45 15.19 -22.47
N ALA A 147 4.08 13.93 -22.23
CA ALA A 147 3.76 12.99 -23.31
C ALA A 147 2.54 13.46 -24.12
N GLY A 148 1.49 13.95 -23.45
CA GLY A 148 0.33 14.53 -24.11
C GLY A 148 0.69 15.71 -25.00
N LEU A 149 1.49 16.66 -24.49
CA LEU A 149 1.95 17.83 -25.24
C LEU A 149 2.82 17.44 -26.44
N ALA A 150 3.73 16.47 -26.28
CA ALA A 150 4.55 15.96 -27.37
C ALA A 150 3.70 15.35 -28.49
N LEU A 151 2.66 14.59 -28.15
CA LEU A 151 1.72 14.04 -29.13
C LEU A 151 0.91 15.13 -29.84
N VAL A 152 0.52 16.20 -29.13
CA VAL A 152 -0.18 17.34 -29.75
C VAL A 152 0.67 18.00 -30.82
N VAL A 153 1.97 18.19 -30.59
CA VAL A 153 2.90 18.76 -31.59
C VAL A 153 2.97 17.90 -32.86
N LEU A 154 2.83 16.58 -32.74
CA LEU A 154 2.82 15.68 -33.90
C LEU A 154 1.46 15.68 -34.66
N ILE A 155 0.37 16.01 -33.98
CA ILE A 155 -0.99 15.98 -34.53
C ILE A 155 -1.37 17.31 -35.21
N LEU A 156 -0.84 18.44 -34.72
CA LEU A 156 -1.13 19.77 -35.22
C LEU A 156 -0.52 20.02 -36.61
#